data_AF-A0A428AN28-F1
#
_entry.id   AF-A0A428AN28-F1
#
_cell.length_a   1.000
_cell.length_b   1.000
_cell.length_c   1.000
_cell.angle_alpha   90.00
_cell.angle_beta   90.00
_cell.angle_gamma   90.00
#
_symmetry.space_group_name_H-M   'P 1'
#
loop_
_entity.id
_entity.type
_entity.pdbx_description
1 polymer ?
#
loop_
_entity_poly.entity_id
_entity_poly.type
_entity_poly.pdbx_seq_one_letter_code
_entity_poly.pdbx_strand_id
1 'polypeptide(L)' 'MTLDLDNMTQAEFDKQMAEIKERHPNLFRFITDFVDRKVSTEEVDDFLKMELSDQVDYIKNYKARA' A
#
# COMPACT_ATOMS: atom_id res chain seq x y z
N MET A 1 8.88 -10.07 1.30
CA MET A 1 10.10 -9.74 2.06
C MET A 1 9.65 -9.47 3.48
N THR A 2 10.11 -10.24 4.46
CA THR A 2 9.75 -9.97 5.86
C THR A 2 10.64 -8.84 6.35
N LEU A 3 10.06 -7.66 6.52
CA LEU A 3 10.75 -6.48 7.03
C LEU A 3 10.52 -6.40 8.53
N ASP A 4 11.59 -6.17 9.28
CA ASP A 4 11.49 -5.78 10.69
C ASP A 4 11.10 -4.30 10.73
N LEU A 5 9.80 -4.04 10.69
CA LEU A 5 9.25 -2.68 10.67
C LEU A 5 9.56 -1.93 11.96
N ASP A 6 9.71 -2.63 13.08
CA ASP A 6 9.93 -2.01 14.39
C ASP A 6 11.36 -1.44 14.52
N ASN A 7 12.32 -1.99 13.79
CA ASN A 7 13.72 -1.55 13.79
C ASN A 7 14.16 -0.81 12.52
N MET A 8 13.21 -0.47 11.64
CA MET A 8 13.51 0.17 10.35
C MET A 8 13.89 1.65 10.53
N THR A 9 14.99 2.06 9.92
CA THR A 9 15.35 3.49 9.84
C THR A 9 14.49 4.21 8.80
N GLN A 10 14.34 5.53 8.94
CA GLN A 10 13.59 6.34 7.97
C GLN A 10 14.15 6.18 6.54
N ALA A 11 15.47 6.10 6.37
CA ALA A 11 16.10 5.94 5.06
C ALA A 11 15.78 4.59 4.40
N GLU A 12 15.66 3.52 5.20
CA GLU A 12 15.24 2.21 4.70
C GLU A 12 13.78 2.20 4.30
N PHE A 13 12.92 2.85 5.10
CA PHE A 13 11.51 3.03 4.76
C PHE A 13 11.36 3.83 3.44
N ASP A 14 12.05 4.96 3.31
CA ASP A 14 12.01 5.81 2.12
C ASP A 14 12.49 5.05 0.89
N LYS A 15 13.55 4.24 1.02
CA LYS A 15 14.03 3.36 -0.05
C LYS A 15 12.96 2.34 -0.45
N GLN A 16 12.31 1.69 0.52
CA GLN A 16 11.24 0.74 0.22
C GLN A 16 10.06 1.40 -0.47
N MET A 17 9.64 2.58 0.00
CA MET A 17 8.57 3.34 -0.65
C MET A 17 8.94 3.76 -2.08
N ALA A 18 10.20 4.10 -2.35
CA ALA A 18 10.69 4.36 -3.70
C ALA A 18 10.64 3.11 -4.59
N GLU A 19 11.07 1.95 -4.09
CA GLU A 19 11.00 0.67 -4.82
C GLU A 19 9.55 0.25 -5.12
N ILE A 20 8.63 0.42 -4.16
CA ILE A 20 7.20 0.16 -4.35
C ILE A 20 6.62 1.13 -5.39
N LYS A 21 6.98 2.41 -5.35
CA LYS A 21 6.54 3.41 -6.34
C LYS A 21 6.96 3.03 -7.77
N GLU A 22 8.19 2.56 -7.94
CA GLU A 22 8.73 2.18 -9.24
C GLU A 22 8.09 0.90 -9.78
N ARG A 23 7.96 -0.14 -8.94
CA ARG A 23 7.51 -1.47 -9.38
C ARG A 23 6.00 -1.66 -9.32
N HIS A 24 5.34 -1.00 -8.38
CA HIS A 24 3.93 -1.19 -8.03
C HIS A 24 3.23 0.17 -7.80
N PRO A 25 3.12 1.02 -8.83
CA PRO A 25 2.64 2.39 -8.68
C PRO A 25 1.22 2.49 -8.11
N ASN A 26 0.33 1.52 -8.39
CA ASN A 26 -1.02 1.51 -7.82
C ASN A 26 -1.03 1.13 -6.33
N LEU A 27 -0.14 0.24 -5.89
CA LEU A 27 0.01 -0.10 -4.47
C LEU A 27 0.57 1.09 -3.70
N PHE A 28 1.60 1.75 -4.25
CA PHE A 28 2.13 2.99 -3.70
C PHE A 28 1.01 4.02 -3.50
N ARG A 29 0.18 4.20 -4.53
CA ARG A 29 -0.94 5.14 -4.52
C ARG A 29 -2.02 4.79 -3.50
N PHE A 30 -2.33 3.51 -3.32
CA PHE A 30 -3.23 3.04 -2.27
C PHE A 30 -2.70 3.36 -0.87
N ILE A 31 -1.40 3.12 -0.62
CA ILE A 31 -0.74 3.42 0.65
C ILE A 31 -0.74 4.93 0.92
N THR A 32 -0.40 5.76 -0.07
CA THR A 32 -0.42 7.22 0.10
C THR A 32 -1.83 7.74 0.38
N ASP A 33 -2.83 7.25 -0.34
CA ASP A 33 -4.22 7.66 -0.12
C ASP A 33 -4.75 7.20 1.24
N PHE A 34 -4.27 6.08 1.79
CA PHE A 34 -4.57 5.68 3.16
C PHE A 34 -3.94 6.63 4.19
N VAL A 35 -2.65 6.97 4.04
CA VAL A 35 -1.96 7.93 4.93
C VAL A 35 -2.62 9.31 4.87
N ASP A 36 -3.04 9.74 3.69
CA ASP A 36 -3.78 11.00 3.46
C ASP A 36 -5.26 10.94 3.87
N ARG A 37 -5.71 9.83 4.49
CA ARG A 37 -7.08 9.60 4.98
C ARG A 37 -8.16 9.61 3.90
N LYS A 38 -7.80 9.32 2.66
CA LYS A 38 -8.71 9.15 1.50
C LYS A 38 -9.21 7.72 1.35
N VAL A 39 -8.49 6.76 1.94
CA VAL A 39 -8.94 5.38 2.17
C VAL A 39 -9.22 5.23 3.67
N SER A 40 -10.38 4.68 4.02
CA SER A 40 -10.76 4.49 5.42
C SER A 40 -10.05 3.27 6.01
N THR A 41 -9.97 3.20 7.34
CA THR A 41 -9.48 2.00 8.04
C THR A 41 -10.36 0.78 7.78
N GLU A 42 -11.68 0.98 7.62
CA GLU A 42 -12.63 -0.08 7.28
C GLU A 42 -12.34 -0.66 5.90
N GLU A 43 -12.05 0.19 4.91
CA GLU A 43 -11.70 -0.29 3.58
C GLU A 43 -10.37 -1.05 3.55
N VAL A 44 -9.38 -0.61 4.33
CA VAL A 44 -8.13 -1.37 4.47
C VAL A 44 -8.40 -2.72 5.13
N ASP A 45 -9.25 -2.77 6.16
CA ASP A 45 -9.62 -4.02 6.83
C ASP A 45 -10.36 -4.97 5.87
N ASP A 46 -11.28 -4.46 5.05
CA ASP A 46 -11.95 -5.23 4.00
C ASP A 46 -10.96 -5.76 2.96
N PHE A 47 -10.05 -4.91 2.48
CA PHE A 47 -8.99 -5.31 1.55
C PHE A 47 -8.14 -6.45 2.12
N LEU A 48 -7.77 -6.38 3.40
CA LEU A 48 -6.94 -7.40 4.06
C LEU A 48 -7.66 -8.73 4.25
N LYS A 49 -8.99 -8.76 4.26
CA LYS A 49 -9.82 -9.97 4.34
C LYS A 49 -10.11 -10.61 2.99
N MET A 50 -9.82 -9.93 1.88
CA MET A 50 -10.03 -10.47 0.53
C MET A 50 -9.09 -11.65 0.23
N GLU A 51 -9.53 -12.53 -0.66
CA GLU A 51 -8.66 -13.54 -1.25
C GLU A 51 -7.51 -12.88 -2.02
N LEU A 52 -6.36 -13.56 -2.12
CA LEU A 52 -5.16 -12.99 -2.75
C LEU A 52 -5.41 -12.54 -4.20
N SER A 53 -6.23 -13.29 -4.96
CA SER A 53 -6.60 -12.91 -6.33
C SER A 53 -7.37 -11.60 -6.36
N ASP A 54 -8.29 -11.42 -5.42
CA ASP A 54 -9.15 -10.24 -5.33
C ASP A 54 -8.35 -9.02 -4.86
N GLN A 55 -7.38 -9.21 -3.95
CA GLN A 55 -6.43 -8.15 -3.57
C GLN A 55 -5.60 -7.67 -4.77
N VAL A 56 -5.09 -8.61 -5.58
CA VAL A 56 -4.32 -8.28 -6.78
C VAL A 56 -5.18 -7.52 -7.79
N ASP A 57 -6.41 -7.97 -8.04
CA ASP A 57 -7.32 -7.30 -8.95
C ASP A 57 -7.78 -5.93 -8.43
N TYR A 58 -8.00 -5.79 -7.13
CA TYR A 58 -8.29 -4.51 -6.48
C TYR A 58 -7.15 -3.51 -6.71
N ILE A 59 -5.91 -3.88 -6.38
CA ILE A 59 -4.74 -3.00 -6.54
C ILE A 59 -4.47 -2.70 -8.02
N LYS A 60 -4.61 -3.68 -8.92
CA LYS A 60 -4.42 -3.49 -10.36
C LYS A 60 -5.36 -2.42 -10.91
N ASN A 61 -6.58 -2.32 -10.39
CA ASN A 61 -7.58 -1.35 -10.83
C ASN A 61 -7.66 -0.08 -9.97
N TYR A 62 -6.82 0.04 -8.94
CA TYR A 62 -6.84 1.18 -8.02
C TYR A 62 -6.47 2.50 -8.70
N LYS A 63 -7.19 3.57 -8.37
CA LYS A 63 -6.99 4.95 -8.85
C LYS A 63 -6.95 5.89 -7.66
N ALA A 64 -6.11 6.94 -7.70
CA ALA A 64 -6.11 7.89 -6.56
C ALA A 64 -7.43 8.61 -6.49
N ARG A 65 -7.75 8.88 -5.25
CA ARG A 65 -8.89 9.65 -4.82
C ARG A 65 -8.51 11.12 -4.73
N ALA A 66 -9.47 11.98 -5.08
CA ALA A 66 -9.33 13.42 -4.99
C ALA A 66 -9.09 13.83 -3.53
#